data_AF-A0A6L9EWI6-F1
#
_entry.id   AF-A0A6L9EWI6-F1
#
_cell.length_a   1.000
_cell.length_b   1.000
_cell.length_c   1.000
_cell.angle_alpha   90.00
_cell.angle_beta   90.00
_cell.angle_gamma   90.00
#
_symmetry.space_group_name_H-M   'P 1'
#
loop_
_entity.id
_entity.type
_entity.pdbx_description
1 polymer ?
#
loop_
_entity_poly.entity_id
_entity_poly.type
_entity_poly.pdbx_seq_one_letter_code
_entity_poly.pdbx_strand_id
1 'polypeptide(L)' 'MNKNKVNFFDHPTKQQLIISGVIWLLGFVYLLNKATHSFSSNPFDKKNSVPIMFLFAITIFIAKLWNNYIVKGRK' A
#
# COMPACT_ATOMS: atom_id res chain seq x y z
N MET A 1 25.13 18.73 15.20
CA MET A 1 24.35 18.49 13.97
C MET A 1 23.19 17.56 14.30
N ASN A 2 22.04 18.14 14.67
CA ASN A 2 20.91 17.38 15.20
C ASN A 2 20.16 16.72 14.03
N LYS A 3 20.48 15.45 13.74
CA LYS A 3 19.74 14.66 12.76
C LYS A 3 18.41 14.26 13.40
N ASN A 4 17.44 15.17 13.40
CA ASN A 4 16.04 14.82 13.61
C ASN A 4 15.67 13.84 12.49
N LYS A 5 15.80 12.55 12.74
CA LYS A 5 15.25 11.48 11.90
C LYS A 5 13.74 11.61 11.99
N VAL A 6 13.17 12.49 11.18
CA VAL A 6 11.72 12.58 11.01
C VAL A 6 11.29 11.23 10.44
N ASN A 7 10.67 10.40 11.27
CA ASN A 7 10.15 9.11 10.86
C ASN A 7 9.12 9.35 9.75
N PHE A 8 9.38 8.78 8.58
CA PHE A 8 8.49 8.80 7.42
C PHE A 8 7.06 8.39 7.77
N PHE A 9 6.91 7.41 8.65
CA PHE A 9 5.61 6.90 9.11
C PHE A 9 4.83 7.90 9.95
N ASP A 10 5.56 8.74 10.68
CA ASP A 10 5.00 9.70 11.59
C ASP A 10 4.68 11.00 10.87
N HIS A 11 5.48 11.43 9.89
CA HIS A 11 5.28 12.68 9.16
C HIS A 11 5.51 12.47 7.65
N PRO A 12 4.63 11.70 6.98
CA PRO A 12 4.77 11.48 5.55
C PRO A 12 4.52 12.78 4.78
N THR A 13 5.34 13.07 3.76
CA THR A 13 5.10 14.23 2.88
C THR A 13 4.05 13.93 1.81
N LYS A 14 3.43 14.96 1.22
CA LYS A 14 2.46 14.77 0.11
C LYS A 14 3.05 13.94 -1.02
N GLN A 15 4.29 14.26 -1.43
CA GLN A 15 4.98 13.53 -2.51
C GLN A 15 5.17 12.05 -2.16
N GLN A 16 5.54 11.75 -0.93
CA GLN A 16 5.72 10.38 -0.45
C GLN A 16 4.43 9.56 -0.45
N LEU A 17 3.30 10.17 -0.09
CA LEU A 17 1.98 9.53 -0.15
C LEU A 17 1.53 9.27 -1.58
N ILE A 18 1.76 10.24 -2.48
CA ILE A 18 1.45 10.08 -3.90
C ILE A 18 2.28 8.93 -4.49
N ILE A 19 3.60 8.91 -4.23
CA ILE A 19 4.49 7.84 -4.71
C ILE A 19 4.05 6.48 -4.15
N SER A 20 3.76 6.40 -2.85
CA SER A 20 3.31 5.16 -2.22
C SER A 20 1.97 4.68 -2.77
N GLY A 21 1.03 5.60 -3.01
CA GLY A 21 -0.25 5.31 -3.63
C GLY A 21 -0.14 4.85 -5.08
N VAL A 22 0.74 5.47 -5.87
CA VAL A 22 1.02 5.06 -7.26
C VAL A 22 1.65 3.67 -7.31
N ILE A 23 2.64 3.39 -6.45
CA ILE A 23 3.26 2.05 -6.36
C ILE A 23 2.21 0.99 -6.02
N TRP A 24 1.32 1.28 -5.08
CA TRP A 24 0.24 0.36 -4.72
C TRP A 24 -0.76 0.15 -5.85
N LEU A 25 -1.15 1.23 -6.56
CA LEU A 25 -2.06 1.14 -7.69
C LEU A 25 -1.47 0.26 -8.81
N LEU A 26 -0.18 0.44 -9.12
CA LEU A 26 0.53 -0.38 -10.10
C LEU A 26 0.61 -1.85 -9.66
N GLY A 27 0.95 -2.10 -8.40
CA GLY A 27 0.96 -3.44 -7.83
C GLY A 27 -0.41 -4.11 -7.86
N PHE A 28 -1.47 -3.35 -7.57
CA PHE A 28 -2.85 -3.81 -7.62
C PHE A 28 -3.28 -4.17 -9.04
N VAL A 29 -3.02 -3.31 -10.03
CA VAL A 29 -3.33 -3.59 -11.44
C VAL A 29 -2.54 -4.79 -11.97
N TYR A 30 -1.26 -4.93 -11.59
CA TYR A 30 -0.46 -6.09 -11.96
C TYR A 30 -1.03 -7.38 -11.38
N LEU A 31 -1.42 -7.36 -10.11
CA LEU A 31 -2.03 -8.51 -9.44
C LEU A 31 -3.40 -8.84 -10.01
N LEU A 32 -4.21 -7.84 -10.37
CA LEU A 32 -5.47 -8.05 -11.09
C LEU A 32 -5.21 -8.72 -12.44
N ASN A 33 -4.26 -8.25 -13.25
CA ASN A 33 -3.94 -8.90 -14.53
C ASN A 33 -3.48 -10.35 -14.36
N LYS A 34 -2.59 -10.61 -13.39
CA LYS A 34 -2.13 -11.98 -13.08
C LYS A 34 -3.26 -12.86 -12.55
N ALA A 35 -4.15 -12.28 -11.72
CA ALA A 35 -5.34 -12.94 -11.23
C ALA A 35 -6.29 -13.27 -12.38
N THR A 36 -6.62 -12.34 -13.27
CA THR A 36 -7.49 -12.60 -14.44
C THR A 36 -6.98 -13.75 -15.31
N HIS A 37 -5.66 -13.90 -15.46
CA HIS A 37 -5.07 -15.06 -16.16
C HIS A 37 -5.05 -16.37 -15.35
N SER A 38 -5.00 -16.31 -14.02
CA SER A 38 -4.89 -17.49 -13.13
C SER A 38 -6.21 -17.93 -12.50
N PHE A 39 -7.24 -17.08 -12.52
CA PHE A 39 -8.53 -17.29 -11.84
C PHE A 39 -9.56 -18.00 -12.72
N SER A 40 -9.16 -18.58 -13.86
CA SER A 40 -10.04 -19.45 -14.64
C SER A 40 -10.48 -20.72 -13.89
N SER A 41 -9.87 -21.03 -12.74
CA SER A 41 -10.15 -22.25 -11.96
C SER A 41 -10.53 -22.05 -10.48
N ASN A 42 -9.96 -21.10 -9.71
CA ASN A 42 -10.50 -20.70 -8.39
C ASN A 42 -9.81 -19.45 -7.79
N PRO A 43 -10.55 -18.42 -7.33
CA PRO A 43 -9.97 -17.25 -6.65
C PRO A 43 -9.26 -17.53 -5.31
N PHE A 44 -9.64 -18.62 -4.65
CA PHE A 44 -9.13 -18.98 -3.32
C PHE A 44 -8.14 -20.14 -3.35
N ASP A 45 -7.62 -20.48 -4.53
CA ASP A 45 -6.59 -21.50 -4.61
C ASP A 45 -5.34 -21.04 -3.83
N LYS A 46 -4.68 -21.96 -3.13
CA LYS A 46 -3.60 -21.64 -2.16
C LYS A 46 -2.51 -20.75 -2.76
N LYS A 47 -2.25 -20.89 -4.07
CA LYS A 47 -1.30 -20.08 -4.85
C LYS A 47 -1.65 -18.58 -4.93
N ASN A 48 -2.94 -18.22 -4.85
CA ASN A 48 -3.43 -16.85 -4.95
C ASN A 48 -3.68 -16.20 -3.58
N SER A 49 -3.79 -17.00 -2.50
CA SER A 49 -4.06 -16.50 -1.14
C SER A 49 -2.95 -15.59 -0.58
N VAL A 50 -1.68 -15.92 -0.83
CA VAL A 50 -0.50 -15.17 -0.36
C VAL A 50 -0.43 -13.76 -0.98
N PRO A 51 -0.52 -13.58 -2.32
CA PRO A 51 -0.51 -12.24 -2.90
C PRO A 51 -1.75 -11.40 -2.49
N ILE A 52 -2.90 -12.02 -2.26
CA ILE A 52 -4.10 -11.32 -1.73
C ILE A 52 -3.86 -10.82 -0.30
N MET A 53 -3.34 -11.66 0.61
CA MET A 53 -3.01 -11.23 1.97
C MET A 53 -1.97 -10.10 1.98
N PHE A 54 -0.97 -10.19 1.11
CA PHE A 54 0.06 -9.15 0.97
C PHE A 54 -0.55 -7.82 0.50
N LEU A 55 -1.44 -7.85 -0.50
CA LEU A 55 -2.22 -6.69 -0.95
C LEU A 55 -3.02 -6.06 0.19
N PHE A 56 -3.67 -6.89 1.01
CA PHE A 56 -4.48 -6.44 2.13
C PHE A 56 -3.62 -5.70 3.17
N ALA A 57 -2.46 -6.27 3.52
CA ALA A 57 -1.51 -5.65 4.44
C ALA A 57 -0.97 -4.30 3.92
N ILE A 58 -0.63 -4.20 2.62
CA ILE A 58 -0.17 -2.93 2.04
C ILE A 58 -1.30 -1.89 2.03
N THR A 59 -2.54 -2.31 1.76
CA THR A 59 -3.70 -1.41 1.79
C THR A 59 -3.89 -0.80 3.18
N ILE A 60 -3.83 -1.60 4.24
CA ILE A 60 -3.89 -1.13 5.64
C ILE A 60 -2.74 -0.15 5.93
N PHE A 61 -1.53 -0.47 5.46
CA PHE A 61 -0.36 0.36 5.66
C PHE A 61 -0.48 1.74 4.99
N ILE A 62 -0.97 1.80 3.76
CA ILE A 62 -1.20 3.05 3.03
C ILE A 62 -2.33 3.86 3.65
N ALA A 63 -3.40 3.20 4.08
CA ALA A 63 -4.48 3.86 4.80
C ALA A 63 -3.97 4.52 6.09
N LYS A 64 -3.08 3.84 6.83
CA LYS A 64 -2.45 4.41 8.04
C LYS A 64 -1.54 5.60 7.73
N LEU A 65 -0.75 5.53 6.65
CA LEU A 65 0.08 6.65 6.20
C LEU A 65 -0.76 7.88 5.82
N TRP A 66 -1.86 7.68 5.08
CA TRP A 66 -2.80 8.74 4.73
C TRP A 66 -3.51 9.32 5.95
N ASN A 67 -3.91 8.47 6.90
CA ASN A 67 -4.52 8.94 8.15
C ASN A 67 -3.55 9.80 8.97
N ASN A 68 -2.29 9.36 9.11
CA ASN A 68 -1.25 10.13 9.81
C ASN A 68 -0.99 11.49 9.15
N TYR A 69 -1.02 11.55 7.81
CA TYR A 69 -0.93 12.80 7.07
C TYR A 69 -2.08 13.76 7.38
N ILE A 70 -3.32 13.28 7.31
CA ILE A 70 -4.52 14.10 7.55
C ILE A 70 -4.62 14.54 9.01
N VAL A 71 -4.28 13.67 9.95
CA VAL A 71 -4.37 13.97 11.39
C VAL A 71 -3.28 14.95 11.82
N LYS A 72 -2.04 14.82 11.32
CA LYS A 72 -0.95 15.74 11.66
C LYS A 72 -0.94 17.02 10.85
N GLY A 73 -1.48 17.03 9.63
CA GLY A 73 -1.69 18.26 8.85
C GLY A 73 -2.80 19.17 9.39
N ARG A 74 -3.55 18.72 10.41
CA ARG A 74 -4.58 19.49 11.13
C ARG A 74 -4.09 20.14 12.43
N LYS A 75 -2.83 19.95 12.83
CA LYS A 75 -2.17 20.66 13.94
C LYS A 75 -1.27 21.76 13.39
#